data_AF-A0A1E7Q4C3-F1
#
_entry.id   AF-A0A1E7Q4C3-F1
#
_cell.length_a   1.000
_cell.length_b   1.000
_cell.length_c   1.000
_cell.angle_alpha   90.00
_cell.angle_beta   90.00
_cell.angle_gamma   90.00
#
_symmetry.space_group_name_H-M   'P 1'
#
loop_
_entity.id
_entity.type
_entity.pdbx_description
1 polymer ?
#
loop_
_entity_poly.entity_id
_entity_poly.type
_entity_poly.pdbx_seq_one_letter_code
_entity_poly.pdbx_strand_id
1 'polypeptide(L)'
;METYLLARDLNGVPIGRHQFFVILTGDEQQTFRLRHSSQTLSSRNLGSQFGLVLGAQNIASVNSKKHKFNRLTFVPFNKADLSCAVEFFSGQPSVLSQQFGYKQTEGVRIKPRNGFTEHQLAQSILSSIDHYIVNERNEPIAYPPPWFGKNSNSWTNSILDIVPADLPTDVKTRRKITDFQGADAAHDVRIHQMYFKGLCQPCAVQNPAYR
;
A
#
# COMPACT_ATOMS: atom_id res chain seq x y z
N MET A 1 -9.35 -14.80 -5.67
CA MET A 1 -8.31 -13.78 -5.44
C MET A 1 -8.56 -13.13 -4.09
N GLU A 2 -7.88 -13.57 -3.04
CA GLU A 2 -8.09 -13.01 -1.70
C GLU A 2 -7.20 -11.77 -1.49
N THR A 3 -7.72 -10.76 -0.81
CA THR A 3 -6.96 -9.53 -0.51
C THR A 3 -6.59 -9.47 0.97
N TYR A 4 -5.33 -9.13 1.25
CA TYR A 4 -4.80 -8.93 2.58
C TYR A 4 -4.13 -7.55 2.67
N LEU A 5 -4.25 -6.91 3.82
CA LEU A 5 -3.44 -5.76 4.23
C LEU A 5 -2.39 -6.27 5.20
N LEU A 6 -1.11 -6.11 4.86
CA LEU A 6 0.01 -6.54 5.69
C LEU A 6 0.75 -5.32 6.23
N ALA A 7 1.43 -5.51 7.36
CA ALA A 7 2.29 -4.52 7.98
C ALA A 7 3.62 -5.11 8.41
N ARG A 8 4.69 -4.34 8.20
CA ARG A 8 6.05 -4.61 8.68
C ARG A 8 6.58 -3.42 9.49
N ASP A 9 7.81 -3.55 10.00
CA ASP A 9 8.48 -2.55 10.84
C ASP A 9 7.77 -2.36 12.20
N LEU A 10 7.32 -3.46 12.82
CA LEU A 10 6.44 -3.45 14.01
C LEU A 10 7.17 -3.28 15.35
N ASN A 11 8.50 -3.18 15.37
CA ASN A 11 9.29 -3.00 16.58
C ASN A 11 9.15 -1.61 17.23
N GLY A 12 8.47 -0.66 16.56
CA GLY A 12 8.43 0.73 17.00
C GLY A 12 9.68 1.51 16.59
N VAL A 13 9.66 2.81 16.90
CA VAL A 13 10.59 3.91 16.52
C VAL A 13 12.05 3.47 16.23
N PRO A 14 12.71 3.98 15.16
CA PRO A 14 12.37 5.18 14.37
C PRO A 14 11.67 4.93 13.04
N ILE A 15 11.54 3.69 12.60
CA ILE A 15 10.90 3.35 11.33
C ILE A 15 9.42 3.09 11.65
N GLY A 16 8.56 4.06 11.33
CA GLY A 16 7.12 3.90 11.51
C GLY A 16 6.61 2.70 10.71
N ARG A 17 5.58 2.02 11.25
CA ARG A 17 4.92 0.87 10.63
C ARG A 17 4.69 1.11 9.13
N HIS A 18 5.02 0.12 8.29
CA HIS A 18 4.82 0.19 6.84
C HIS A 18 3.76 -0.81 6.38
N GLN A 19 2.68 -0.32 5.75
CA GLN A 19 1.58 -1.14 5.24
C GLN A 19 1.62 -1.31 3.71
N PHE A 20 1.19 -2.47 3.26
CA PHE A 20 1.09 -2.82 1.84
C PHE A 20 0.00 -3.87 1.63
N PHE A 21 -0.49 -3.99 0.40
CA PHE A 21 -1.46 -5.03 0.04
C PHE A 21 -0.78 -6.29 -0.47
N VAL A 22 -1.39 -7.43 -0.19
CA VAL A 22 -1.16 -8.68 -0.92
C VAL A 22 -2.48 -9.14 -1.54
N ILE A 23 -2.45 -9.48 -2.82
CA ILE A 23 -3.59 -10.10 -3.51
C ILE A 23 -3.17 -11.49 -3.95
N LEU A 24 -3.72 -12.53 -3.34
CA LEU A 24 -3.47 -13.92 -3.73
C LEU A 24 -4.16 -14.20 -5.06
N THR A 25 -3.42 -14.78 -6.01
CA THR A 25 -3.89 -15.03 -7.38
C THR A 25 -4.19 -16.50 -7.65
N GLY A 26 -3.80 -17.40 -6.74
CA GLY A 26 -4.04 -18.85 -6.83
C GLY A 26 -2.73 -19.63 -6.90
N ASP A 27 -2.78 -20.81 -7.51
CA ASP A 27 -1.66 -21.77 -7.51
C ASP A 27 -0.68 -21.59 -8.68
N GLU A 28 -1.02 -20.69 -9.62
CA GLU A 28 -0.22 -20.41 -10.80
C GLU A 28 0.07 -18.91 -10.95
N GLN A 29 1.16 -18.61 -11.64
CA GLN A 29 1.54 -17.24 -11.98
C GLN A 29 0.53 -16.62 -12.96
N GLN A 30 -0.13 -15.55 -12.51
CA GLN A 30 -0.99 -14.71 -13.33
C GLN A 30 -0.35 -13.35 -13.60
N THR A 31 -0.73 -12.74 -14.73
CA THR A 31 -0.25 -11.43 -15.18
C THR A 31 -1.42 -10.45 -15.36
N PHE A 32 -1.24 -9.23 -14.88
CA PHE A 32 -2.23 -8.17 -14.84
C PHE A 32 -1.66 -6.92 -15.50
N ARG A 33 -2.32 -6.46 -16.57
CA ARG A 33 -1.94 -5.21 -17.25
C ARG A 33 -2.77 -4.06 -16.70
N LEU A 34 -2.11 -3.07 -16.11
CA LEU A 34 -2.72 -1.83 -15.70
C LEU A 34 -3.01 -0.96 -16.93
N ARG A 35 -4.20 -0.35 -16.99
CA ARG A 35 -4.75 0.31 -18.18
C ARG A 35 -4.11 1.66 -18.46
N HIS A 36 -3.90 2.47 -17.42
CA HIS A 36 -3.52 3.88 -17.54
C HIS A 36 -2.00 4.07 -17.47
N SER A 37 -1.35 3.44 -16.50
CA SER A 37 0.10 3.47 -16.32
C SER A 37 0.86 2.60 -17.33
N SER A 38 0.15 1.72 -18.06
CA SER A 38 0.70 0.69 -18.95
C SER A 38 1.67 -0.28 -18.28
N GLN A 39 1.67 -0.34 -16.95
CA GLN A 39 2.51 -1.26 -16.20
C GLN A 39 1.91 -2.68 -16.20
N THR A 40 2.77 -3.68 -16.37
CA THR A 40 2.39 -5.09 -16.25
C THR A 40 2.89 -5.64 -14.92
N LEU A 41 2.00 -6.28 -14.16
CA LEU A 41 2.30 -6.91 -12.88
C LEU A 41 2.14 -8.42 -13.04
N SER A 42 3.19 -9.19 -12.78
CA SER A 42 3.10 -10.65 -12.70
C SER A 42 3.23 -11.08 -11.24
N SER A 43 2.27 -11.88 -10.80
CA SER A 43 2.29 -12.48 -9.47
C SER A 43 3.56 -13.31 -9.24
N ARG A 44 3.98 -13.39 -7.98
CA ARG A 44 5.16 -14.14 -7.55
C ARG A 44 4.75 -15.18 -6.53
N ASN A 45 5.52 -16.26 -6.48
CA ASN A 45 5.33 -17.29 -5.45
C ASN A 45 5.61 -16.68 -4.07
N LEU A 46 4.66 -16.82 -3.15
CA LEU A 46 4.73 -16.39 -1.75
C LEU A 46 4.92 -17.56 -0.78
N GLY A 47 5.26 -18.74 -1.30
CA GLY A 47 5.44 -20.00 -0.59
C GLY A 47 4.35 -21.01 -0.95
N SER A 48 3.15 -20.83 -0.40
CA SER A 48 2.01 -21.74 -0.60
C SER A 48 1.12 -21.36 -1.80
N GLN A 49 1.16 -20.09 -2.24
CA GLN A 49 0.37 -19.56 -3.35
C GLN A 49 1.12 -18.46 -4.09
N PHE A 50 0.66 -18.10 -5.28
CA PHE A 50 1.09 -16.91 -6.00
C PHE A 50 0.28 -15.69 -5.56
N GLY A 51 0.93 -14.53 -5.55
CA GLY A 51 0.25 -13.27 -5.25
C GLY A 51 0.96 -12.03 -5.78
N LEU A 52 0.24 -10.92 -5.79
CA LEU A 52 0.76 -9.58 -6.04
C LEU A 52 1.13 -8.93 -4.70
N VAL A 53 2.31 -8.33 -4.59
CA VAL A 53 2.73 -7.55 -3.40
C VAL A 53 2.81 -6.09 -3.82
N LEU A 54 1.98 -5.24 -3.23
CA LEU A 54 1.65 -3.91 -3.73
C LEU A 54 1.80 -2.86 -2.62
N GLY A 55 2.86 -2.05 -2.68
CA GLY A 55 3.15 -1.03 -1.69
C GLY A 55 3.63 0.29 -2.30
N ALA A 56 3.51 1.37 -1.53
CA ALA A 56 4.12 2.66 -1.86
C ALA A 56 5.30 2.94 -0.93
N GLN A 57 6.42 3.38 -1.51
CA GLN A 57 7.71 3.49 -0.84
C GLN A 57 8.20 4.93 -0.81
N ASN A 58 9.09 5.22 0.13
CA ASN A 58 9.86 6.45 0.18
C ASN A 58 10.98 6.40 -0.88
N ILE A 59 10.81 7.08 -2.01
CA ILE A 59 11.78 7.12 -3.11
C ILE A 59 12.41 8.50 -3.21
N ALA A 60 13.75 8.55 -3.23
CA ALA A 60 14.47 9.81 -3.39
C ALA A 60 14.10 10.51 -4.70
N SER A 61 13.83 11.82 -4.66
CA SER A 61 13.66 12.63 -5.87
C SER A 61 15.01 12.83 -6.54
N VAL A 62 15.41 11.92 -7.42
CA VAL A 62 16.63 12.08 -8.21
C VAL A 62 16.34 13.10 -9.33
N ASN A 63 17.13 14.18 -9.41
CA ASN A 63 17.17 15.15 -10.51
C ASN A 63 15.99 16.13 -10.71
N SER A 64 15.09 16.29 -9.74
CA SER A 64 14.03 17.30 -9.86
C SER A 64 14.46 18.62 -9.18
N LYS A 65 14.75 19.67 -9.98
CA LYS A 65 14.89 21.05 -9.46
C LYS A 65 13.60 21.58 -8.81
N LYS A 66 12.46 20.90 -9.04
CA LYS A 66 11.10 21.32 -8.68
C LYS A 66 10.63 20.81 -7.31
N HIS A 67 11.18 19.69 -6.84
CA HIS A 67 10.77 19.03 -5.60
C HIS A 67 12.01 18.66 -4.77
N LYS A 68 12.13 19.26 -3.58
CA LYS A 68 13.24 19.05 -2.62
C LYS A 68 12.97 17.91 -1.61
N PHE A 69 11.97 17.08 -1.87
CA PHE A 69 11.48 16.05 -0.95
C PHE A 69 11.50 14.67 -1.62
N ASN A 70 11.60 13.60 -0.82
CA ASN A 70 11.38 12.25 -1.32
C ASN A 70 9.90 12.01 -1.62
N ARG A 71 9.59 11.13 -2.56
CA ARG A 71 8.25 10.87 -3.04
C ARG A 71 7.67 9.59 -2.46
N LEU A 72 6.37 9.56 -2.26
CA LEU A 72 5.62 8.34 -1.97
C LEU A 72 5.27 7.67 -3.29
N THR A 73 6.09 6.73 -3.76
CA THR A 73 5.94 6.14 -5.10
C THR A 73 5.50 4.69 -5.01
N PHE A 74 4.55 4.28 -5.85
CA PHE A 74 4.18 2.87 -5.96
C PHE A 74 5.37 2.04 -6.48
N VAL A 75 5.76 1.01 -5.72
CA VAL A 75 6.80 0.05 -6.09
C VAL A 75 6.29 -1.35 -5.77
N PRO A 76 5.81 -2.10 -6.77
CA PRO A 76 5.35 -3.46 -6.54
C PRO A 76 6.55 -4.36 -6.23
N PHE A 77 6.33 -5.38 -5.41
CA PHE A 77 7.34 -6.37 -5.02
C PHE A 77 8.62 -5.73 -4.47
N ASN A 78 8.50 -4.64 -3.71
CA ASN A 78 9.62 -4.13 -2.93
C ASN A 78 10.23 -5.29 -2.11
N LYS A 79 11.56 -5.36 -2.06
CA LYS A 79 12.27 -6.50 -1.45
C LYS A 79 11.81 -6.78 -0.01
N ALA A 80 11.64 -5.74 0.80
CA ALA A 80 11.19 -5.89 2.18
C ALA A 80 9.73 -6.39 2.24
N ASP A 81 8.82 -5.73 1.50
CA ASP A 81 7.40 -6.11 1.43
C ASP A 81 7.22 -7.55 0.93
N LEU A 82 7.96 -7.95 -0.11
CA LEU A 82 7.91 -9.32 -0.64
C LEU A 82 8.41 -10.33 0.39
N SER A 83 9.53 -10.06 1.08
CA SER A 83 10.03 -10.96 2.12
C SER A 83 9.07 -11.10 3.30
N CYS A 84 8.40 -10.01 3.67
CA CYS A 84 7.39 -9.99 4.73
C CYS A 84 6.10 -10.71 4.31
N ALA A 85 5.70 -10.59 3.05
CA ALA A 85 4.59 -11.38 2.50
C ALA A 85 4.91 -12.88 2.53
N VAL A 86 6.10 -13.28 2.10
CA VAL A 86 6.55 -14.68 2.18
C VAL A 86 6.54 -15.17 3.63
N GLU A 87 7.01 -14.36 4.58
CA GLU A 87 6.96 -14.71 6.00
C GLU A 87 5.54 -14.97 6.49
N PHE A 88 4.61 -14.07 6.14
CA PHE A 88 3.22 -14.21 6.55
C PHE A 88 2.54 -15.47 5.95
N PHE A 89 2.78 -15.79 4.69
CA PHE A 89 2.08 -16.90 3.99
C PHE A 89 2.79 -18.26 4.03
N SER A 90 4.09 -18.30 4.36
CA SER A 90 4.89 -19.53 4.39
C SER A 90 5.56 -19.83 5.73
N GLY A 91 5.57 -18.87 6.66
CA GLY A 91 6.29 -18.97 7.92
C GLY A 91 7.81 -18.84 7.80
N GLN A 92 8.36 -18.68 6.58
CA GLN A 92 9.79 -18.45 6.40
C GLN A 92 10.18 -17.06 6.91
N PRO A 93 11.14 -16.93 7.84
CA PRO A 93 11.48 -15.62 8.40
C PRO A 93 11.88 -14.60 7.32
N SER A 94 11.33 -13.39 7.40
CA SER A 94 11.63 -12.31 6.47
C SER A 94 13.08 -11.82 6.62
N VAL A 95 13.56 -11.07 5.61
CA VAL A 95 14.87 -10.40 5.69
C VAL A 95 14.92 -9.48 6.91
N LEU A 96 13.79 -8.86 7.26
CA LEU A 96 13.73 -7.93 8.38
C LEU A 96 13.79 -8.63 9.74
N SER A 97 13.07 -9.74 9.91
CA SER A 97 13.13 -10.50 11.15
C SER A 97 14.49 -11.18 11.33
N GLN A 98 15.07 -11.72 10.26
CA GLN A 98 16.39 -12.37 10.31
C GLN A 98 17.55 -11.40 10.53
N GLN A 99 17.61 -10.30 9.76
CA GLN A 99 18.79 -9.42 9.77
C GLN A 99 18.72 -8.35 10.86
N PHE A 100 17.52 -7.88 11.19
CA PHE A 100 17.33 -6.75 12.09
C PHE A 100 16.56 -7.10 13.37
N GLY A 101 16.16 -8.37 13.54
CA GLY A 101 15.39 -8.81 14.71
C GLY A 101 14.01 -8.16 14.79
N TYR A 102 13.42 -7.80 13.64
CA TYR A 102 12.09 -7.21 13.60
C TYR A 102 11.03 -8.24 13.98
N LYS A 103 9.99 -7.79 14.71
CA LYS A 103 8.76 -8.56 14.93
C LYS A 103 8.22 -9.06 13.59
N GLN A 104 7.63 -10.25 13.65
CA GLN A 104 7.03 -10.90 12.48
C GLN A 104 5.96 -10.01 11.85
N THR A 105 5.85 -10.11 10.53
CA THR A 105 4.83 -9.43 9.74
C THR A 105 3.43 -9.76 10.25
N GLU A 106 2.60 -8.73 10.41
CA GLU A 106 1.18 -8.91 10.73
C GLU A 106 0.33 -8.68 9.48
N GLY A 107 -0.87 -9.27 9.45
CA GLY A 107 -1.77 -9.14 8.32
C GLY A 107 -3.23 -9.37 8.69
N VAL A 108 -4.13 -8.66 8.01
CA VAL A 108 -5.56 -8.88 8.09
C VAL A 108 -6.13 -9.14 6.69
N ARG A 109 -7.10 -10.05 6.60
CA ARG A 109 -7.86 -10.25 5.37
C ARG A 109 -8.85 -9.09 5.19
N ILE A 110 -8.84 -8.49 4.01
CA ILE A 110 -9.81 -7.46 3.62
C ILE A 110 -10.92 -8.16 2.84
N LYS A 111 -12.14 -8.12 3.38
CA LYS A 111 -13.32 -8.72 2.74
C LYS A 111 -14.00 -7.72 1.82
N PRO A 112 -14.64 -8.16 0.72
CA PRO A 112 -15.51 -7.30 -0.07
C PRO A 112 -16.79 -6.97 0.70
N ARG A 113 -17.30 -5.75 0.53
CA ARG A 113 -18.62 -5.33 1.02
C ARG A 113 -19.71 -6.20 0.39
N ASN A 114 -20.80 -6.43 1.12
CA ASN A 114 -21.98 -7.15 0.62
C ASN A 114 -22.38 -6.70 -0.80
N GLY A 115 -22.59 -7.66 -1.70
CA GLY A 115 -22.89 -7.43 -3.11
C GLY A 115 -21.67 -7.33 -4.03
N PHE A 116 -20.45 -7.35 -3.49
CA PHE A 116 -19.21 -7.39 -4.26
C PHE A 116 -18.46 -8.71 -4.07
N THR A 117 -17.76 -9.16 -5.11
CA THR A 117 -16.91 -10.35 -5.06
C THR A 117 -15.47 -9.99 -4.69
N GLU A 118 -14.72 -10.99 -4.22
CA GLU A 118 -13.28 -10.89 -3.96
C GLU A 118 -12.49 -10.41 -5.20
N HIS A 119 -12.88 -10.89 -6.39
CA HIS A 119 -12.30 -10.43 -7.65
C HIS A 119 -12.61 -8.96 -7.93
N GLN A 120 -13.84 -8.50 -7.69
CA GLN A 120 -14.21 -7.10 -7.88
C GLN A 120 -13.46 -6.17 -6.92
N LEU A 121 -13.25 -6.59 -5.67
CA LEU A 121 -12.42 -5.84 -4.72
C LEU A 121 -10.97 -5.74 -5.23
N ALA A 122 -10.36 -6.87 -5.60
CA ALA A 122 -8.99 -6.90 -6.12
C ALA A 122 -8.82 -6.00 -7.36
N GLN A 123 -9.74 -6.08 -8.32
CA GLN A 123 -9.74 -5.22 -9.51
C GLN A 123 -9.91 -3.73 -9.16
N SER A 124 -10.75 -3.41 -8.18
CA SER A 124 -10.94 -2.03 -7.71
C SER A 124 -9.67 -1.47 -7.07
N ILE A 125 -8.93 -2.28 -6.32
CA ILE A 125 -7.62 -1.92 -5.76
C ILE A 125 -6.61 -1.70 -6.89
N LEU A 126 -6.48 -2.63 -7.83
CA LEU A 126 -5.56 -2.49 -8.97
C LEU A 126 -5.87 -1.25 -9.81
N SER A 127 -7.15 -0.97 -10.08
CA SER A 127 -7.57 0.25 -10.77
C SER A 127 -7.24 1.52 -9.97
N SER A 128 -7.42 1.50 -8.64
CA SER A 128 -7.06 2.63 -7.78
C SER A 128 -5.54 2.92 -7.79
N ILE A 129 -4.73 1.86 -7.78
CA ILE A 129 -3.27 1.94 -7.90
C ILE A 129 -2.86 2.47 -9.28
N ASP A 130 -3.55 2.04 -10.34
CA ASP A 130 -3.27 2.49 -11.70
C ASP A 130 -3.46 4.01 -11.87
N HIS A 131 -4.56 4.54 -11.34
CA HIS A 131 -4.77 5.99 -11.25
C HIS A 131 -3.70 6.67 -10.41
N TYR A 132 -3.34 6.09 -9.26
CA TYR A 132 -2.31 6.63 -8.38
C TYR A 132 -0.97 6.81 -9.09
N ILE A 133 -0.52 5.80 -9.85
CA ILE A 133 0.75 5.85 -10.58
C ILE A 133 0.78 7.05 -11.53
N VAL A 134 -0.30 7.30 -12.27
CA VAL A 134 -0.36 8.42 -13.21
C VAL A 134 -0.45 9.76 -12.49
N ASN A 135 -1.31 9.87 -11.47
CA ASN A 135 -1.52 11.12 -10.74
C ASN A 135 -0.31 11.52 -9.90
N GLU A 136 0.38 10.59 -9.24
CA GLU A 136 1.60 10.86 -8.46
C GLU A 136 2.78 11.27 -9.35
N ARG A 137 2.84 10.77 -10.59
CA ARG A 137 3.81 11.25 -11.60
C ARG A 137 3.55 12.70 -11.98
N ASN A 138 2.30 13.10 -12.10
CA ASN A 138 1.91 14.45 -12.51
C ASN A 138 1.97 15.46 -11.35
N GLU A 139 1.53 15.07 -10.15
CA GLU A 139 1.52 15.89 -8.94
C GLU A 139 2.12 15.09 -7.77
N PRO A 140 3.45 15.11 -7.58
CA PRO A 140 4.14 14.29 -6.59
C PRO A 140 3.67 14.51 -5.15
N ILE A 141 3.46 13.40 -4.44
CA ILE A 141 3.16 13.42 -3.01
C ILE A 141 4.48 13.36 -2.24
N ALA A 142 4.69 14.34 -1.36
CA ALA A 142 5.84 14.35 -0.48
C ALA A 142 5.75 13.18 0.51
N TYR A 143 6.83 12.41 0.59
CA TYR A 143 7.11 11.50 1.68
C TYR A 143 7.79 12.32 2.79
N PRO A 144 7.08 12.62 3.86
CA PRO A 144 7.58 13.42 4.98
C PRO A 144 8.66 12.67 5.77
N PRO A 145 9.44 13.36 6.61
CA PRO A 145 10.27 12.70 7.62
C PRO A 145 9.43 11.74 8.48
N PRO A 146 10.05 10.72 9.11
CA PRO A 146 9.35 9.85 10.06
C PRO A 146 8.51 10.68 11.04
N TRP A 147 7.31 10.20 11.39
CA TRP A 147 6.37 10.79 12.38
C TRP A 147 5.50 11.97 11.92
N PHE A 148 5.72 12.54 10.74
CA PHE A 148 4.88 13.62 10.20
C PHE A 148 4.27 13.16 8.86
N GLY A 149 3.05 13.58 8.49
CA GLY A 149 2.48 13.52 7.12
C GLY A 149 2.15 12.14 6.48
N LYS A 150 1.99 12.11 5.14
CA LYS A 150 1.50 10.96 4.36
C LYS A 150 2.57 9.87 4.13
N ASN A 151 2.32 8.63 4.56
CA ASN A 151 3.24 7.49 4.39
C ASN A 151 2.55 6.30 3.68
N SER A 152 3.18 5.12 3.70
CA SER A 152 2.61 3.90 3.12
C SER A 152 1.27 3.48 3.76
N ASN A 153 1.08 3.76 5.05
CA ASN A 153 -0.19 3.52 5.74
C ASN A 153 -1.26 4.50 5.25
N SER A 154 -0.92 5.78 5.09
CA SER A 154 -1.83 6.74 4.46
C SER A 154 -2.24 6.27 3.06
N TRP A 155 -1.32 5.67 2.29
CA TRP A 155 -1.59 5.16 0.96
C TRP A 155 -2.57 3.99 0.94
N THR A 156 -2.31 2.93 1.71
CA THR A 156 -3.21 1.76 1.80
C THR A 156 -4.59 2.15 2.30
N ASN A 157 -4.66 2.94 3.38
CA ASN A 157 -5.92 3.34 3.98
C ASN A 157 -6.74 4.25 3.03
N SER A 158 -6.09 5.11 2.24
CA SER A 158 -6.81 5.93 1.25
C SER A 158 -7.42 5.13 0.11
N ILE A 159 -6.79 4.01 -0.28
CA ILE A 159 -7.37 3.06 -1.24
C ILE A 159 -8.58 2.35 -0.59
N LEU A 160 -8.43 1.88 0.64
CA LEU A 160 -9.50 1.25 1.42
C LEU A 160 -10.72 2.16 1.64
N ASP A 161 -10.54 3.47 1.68
CA ASP A 161 -11.63 4.45 1.76
C ASP A 161 -12.51 4.51 0.50
N ILE A 162 -12.06 3.99 -0.64
CA ILE A 162 -12.73 4.19 -1.93
C ILE A 162 -13.10 2.91 -2.68
N VAL A 163 -12.47 1.78 -2.35
CA VAL A 163 -12.77 0.47 -2.92
C VAL A 163 -13.94 -0.18 -2.16
N PRO A 164 -14.62 -1.20 -2.72
CA PRO A 164 -15.75 -1.85 -2.05
C PRO A 164 -15.29 -2.83 -0.96
N ALA A 165 -14.45 -2.39 -0.03
CA ALA A 165 -14.03 -3.17 1.14
C ALA A 165 -15.11 -3.10 2.24
N ASP A 166 -15.33 -4.22 2.92
CA ASP A 166 -16.19 -4.32 4.09
C ASP A 166 -15.46 -3.76 5.31
N LEU A 167 -15.56 -2.44 5.48
CA LEU A 167 -14.94 -1.72 6.58
C LEU A 167 -16.03 -1.16 7.49
N PRO A 168 -15.83 -1.23 8.82
CA PRO A 168 -16.70 -0.58 9.79
C PRO A 168 -16.89 0.89 9.44
N THR A 169 -18.12 1.36 9.59
CA THR A 169 -18.48 2.75 9.36
C THR A 169 -18.02 3.65 10.50
N ASP A 170 -17.83 3.11 11.70
CA ASP A 170 -17.32 3.87 12.83
C ASP A 170 -15.79 3.99 12.79
N VAL A 171 -15.30 5.21 13.00
CA VAL A 171 -13.88 5.56 12.88
C VAL A 171 -13.01 4.76 13.86
N LYS A 172 -13.50 4.48 15.07
CA LYS A 172 -12.73 3.77 16.11
C LYS A 172 -12.49 2.31 15.74
N THR A 173 -13.50 1.60 15.24
CA THR A 173 -13.38 0.20 14.83
C THR A 173 -12.66 0.08 13.50
N ARG A 174 -12.87 1.04 12.57
CA ARG A 174 -12.09 1.11 11.33
C ARG A 174 -10.59 1.25 11.60
N ARG A 175 -10.21 2.08 12.59
CA ARG A 175 -8.80 2.18 13.03
C ARG A 175 -8.26 0.83 13.46
N LYS A 176 -9.00 0.06 14.27
CA LYS A 176 -8.54 -1.26 14.76
C LYS A 176 -8.23 -2.26 13.65
N ILE A 177 -8.87 -2.17 12.48
CA ILE A 177 -8.61 -3.08 11.36
C ILE A 177 -7.24 -2.82 10.72
N THR A 178 -6.75 -1.59 10.81
CA THR A 178 -5.45 -1.20 10.25
C THR A 178 -4.43 -0.86 11.33
N ASP A 179 -4.76 -1.15 12.60
CA ASP A 179 -3.91 -0.89 13.76
C ASP A 179 -3.12 -2.14 14.15
N PHE A 180 -2.14 -2.47 13.32
CA PHE A 180 -1.14 -3.51 13.60
C PHE A 180 -0.17 -3.06 14.70
N GLN A 181 0.58 -3.98 15.30
CA GLN A 181 1.61 -3.61 16.27
C GLN A 181 2.64 -2.63 15.65
N GLY A 182 3.15 -1.71 16.47
CA GLY A 182 4.14 -0.71 16.04
C GLY A 182 3.58 0.71 16.05
N ALA A 183 4.50 1.67 16.09
CA ALA A 183 4.14 3.08 16.25
C ALA A 183 3.92 3.74 14.88
N ASP A 184 2.82 4.49 14.77
CA ASP A 184 2.45 5.25 13.56
C ASP A 184 1.70 6.53 13.93
N ALA A 185 2.44 7.64 13.93
CA ALA A 185 1.88 8.96 14.23
C ALA A 185 0.96 9.51 13.12
N ALA A 186 0.95 8.89 11.93
CA ALA A 186 0.19 9.38 10.76
C ALA A 186 -0.91 8.42 10.28
N HIS A 187 -1.34 7.48 11.12
CA HIS A 187 -2.37 6.49 10.78
C HIS A 187 -3.72 7.09 10.33
N ASP A 188 -4.03 8.31 10.77
CA ASP A 188 -5.25 9.04 10.41
C ASP A 188 -5.10 9.92 9.16
N VAL A 189 -3.88 10.11 8.65
CA VAL A 189 -3.66 10.95 7.47
C VAL A 189 -4.13 10.21 6.24
N ARG A 190 -4.91 10.89 5.39
CA ARG A 190 -5.37 10.38 4.10
C ARG A 190 -4.79 11.17 2.94
N ILE A 191 -4.46 10.44 1.88
CA ILE A 191 -4.15 11.00 0.57
C ILE A 191 -5.49 11.32 -0.09
N HIS A 192 -5.57 12.48 -0.74
CA HIS A 192 -6.81 12.93 -1.33
C HIS A 192 -7.32 11.93 -2.38
N GLN A 193 -8.60 11.55 -2.31
CA GLN A 193 -9.21 10.48 -3.12
C GLN A 193 -9.01 10.65 -4.64
N MET A 194 -8.81 11.88 -5.12
CA MET A 194 -8.58 12.14 -6.54
C MET A 194 -7.35 11.42 -7.09
N TYR A 195 -6.35 11.13 -6.25
CA TYR A 195 -5.18 10.38 -6.68
C TYR A 195 -5.54 8.95 -7.12
N PHE A 196 -6.67 8.41 -6.65
CA PHE A 196 -7.03 7.01 -6.83
C PHE A 196 -8.31 6.79 -7.64
N LYS A 197 -9.24 7.76 -7.68
CA LYS A 197 -10.57 7.58 -8.32
C LYS A 197 -10.62 7.90 -9.82
N GLY A 198 -9.68 8.69 -10.34
CA GLY A 198 -9.70 9.14 -11.73
C GLY A 198 -8.43 9.88 -12.11
N LEU A 199 -8.20 10.09 -13.41
CA LEU A 199 -7.07 10.89 -13.89
C LEU A 199 -7.37 12.37 -13.71
N CYS A 200 -6.50 13.11 -13.02
CA CYS A 200 -6.66 14.56 -12.94
C CYS A 200 -6.24 15.25 -14.24
N GLN A 201 -6.98 16.28 -14.66
CA GLN A 201 -6.59 17.21 -15.73
C GLN A 201 -7.09 18.63 -15.41
N PRO A 202 -6.28 19.51 -14.75
CA PRO A 202 -5.09 19.26 -13.92
C PRO A 202 -5.46 18.81 -12.48
N CYS A 203 -4.51 18.23 -11.72
CA CYS A 203 -4.75 17.96 -10.29
C CYS A 203 -4.78 19.29 -9.52
N ALA A 204 -5.97 19.82 -9.23
CA ALA A 204 -6.13 21.11 -8.53
C ALA A 204 -5.85 21.07 -7.01
N VAL A 205 -5.52 19.90 -6.45
CA VAL A 205 -5.23 19.78 -5.01
C VAL A 205 -3.75 19.96 -4.78
N GLN A 206 -3.39 21.16 -4.31
CA GLN A 206 -2.07 21.44 -3.78
C GLN A 206 -1.71 20.42 -2.70
N ASN A 207 -0.52 19.83 -2.84
CA ASN A 207 0.07 18.93 -1.84
C ASN A 207 0.04 19.59 -0.44
N PRO A 208 -0.65 18.98 0.56
CA PRO A 208 -0.76 19.56 1.90
C PRO A 208 0.56 19.59 2.67
N ALA A 209 1.65 19.03 2.14
CA ALA A 209 3.00 19.24 2.70
C ALA A 209 3.51 20.70 2.57
N TYR A 210 2.76 21.56 1.88
CA TYR A 210 3.07 23.00 1.68
C TYR A 210 2.09 23.94 2.40
N ARG A 211 1.39 23.49 3.45
CA ARG A 211 0.68 24.39 4.38
C ARG A 211 1.33 24.35 5.75
#